data_AF-A0A920UH97-F1
#
_entry.id   AF-A0A920UH97-F1
#
_cell.length_a   1.000
_cell.length_b   1.000
_cell.length_c   1.000
_cell.angle_alpha   90.00
_cell.angle_beta   90.00
_cell.angle_gamma   90.00
#
_symmetry.space_group_name_H-M   'P 1'
#
loop_
_entity.id
_entity.type
_entity.pdbx_description
1 polymer ?
#
loop_
_entity_poly.entity_id
_entity_poly.type
_entity_poly.pdbx_seq_one_letter_code
_entity_poly.pdbx_strand_id
1 'polypeptide(L)'
;MPKSPSPPGIMGIFSSTTLIPSGSVMAAARSSETLGCDRGHPSDNFYKPQKERVSMFLEDNLHHVREESARGKGLHLEALSQIAGCSISDSDFGKIVKTSYSEVFDSKNQGPAESSVYEVEKTTERFISLMRHSPLLASGCESG
;
A
#
# COMPACT_ATOMS: atom_id res chain seq x y z
N MET A 1 47.84 -20.29 -11.16
CA MET A 1 47.93 -19.22 -12.20
C MET A 1 47.41 -19.83 -13.50
N PRO A 2 46.53 -19.19 -14.30
CA PRO A 2 46.47 -17.75 -14.66
C PRO A 2 45.09 -17.09 -14.36
N LYS A 3 44.95 -15.79 -14.08
CA LYS A 3 45.05 -14.55 -14.89
C LYS A 3 44.02 -14.47 -16.04
N SER A 4 43.02 -13.61 -15.83
CA SER A 4 41.90 -13.23 -16.70
C SER A 4 42.29 -12.83 -18.13
N PRO A 5 41.36 -13.03 -19.09
CA PRO A 5 41.16 -12.10 -20.19
C PRO A 5 39.89 -11.25 -20.02
N SER A 6 39.99 -10.02 -20.53
CA SER A 6 39.02 -8.92 -20.57
C SER A 6 37.84 -9.17 -21.52
N PRO A 7 36.74 -8.39 -21.46
CA PRO A 7 35.60 -8.53 -22.38
C PRO A 7 35.93 -7.95 -23.78
N PRO A 8 35.57 -8.62 -24.89
CA PRO A 8 35.75 -8.06 -26.23
C PRO A 8 34.63 -7.07 -26.57
N GLY A 9 35.00 -5.80 -26.69
CA GLY A 9 34.80 -4.93 -27.87
C GLY A 9 33.42 -4.81 -28.52
N ILE A 10 32.87 -3.59 -28.47
CA ILE A 10 31.76 -3.05 -29.26
C ILE A 10 32.15 -3.03 -30.76
N MET A 11 31.37 -3.63 -31.67
CA MET A 11 31.43 -3.28 -33.11
C MET A 11 30.18 -3.76 -33.91
N GLY A 12 29.46 -2.79 -34.51
CA GLY A 12 28.90 -2.88 -35.86
C GLY A 12 27.54 -3.57 -36.06
N ILE A 13 26.44 -2.81 -36.02
CA ILE A 13 25.18 -3.18 -36.69
C ILE A 13 25.37 -2.97 -38.20
N PHE A 14 25.31 -4.06 -38.97
CA PHE A 14 25.33 -4.01 -40.44
C PHE A 14 23.95 -3.62 -40.98
N SER A 15 23.89 -2.50 -41.72
CA SER A 15 22.76 -2.13 -42.55
C SER A 15 22.65 -3.07 -43.76
N SER A 16 21.63 -3.92 -43.79
CA SER A 16 21.17 -4.54 -45.04
C SER A 16 19.99 -3.76 -45.59
N THR A 17 20.21 -3.07 -46.72
CA THR A 17 19.16 -2.45 -47.53
C THR A 17 18.45 -3.53 -48.34
N THR A 18 17.25 -3.94 -47.92
CA THR A 18 16.39 -4.80 -48.72
C THR A 18 15.54 -3.96 -49.68
N LEU A 19 15.77 -4.24 -50.98
CA LEU A 19 15.08 -3.72 -52.15
C LEU A 19 13.56 -3.88 -52.06
N ILE A 20 12.83 -2.81 -52.42
CA ILE A 20 11.37 -2.79 -52.54
C ILE A 20 10.99 -3.23 -53.96
N PRO A 21 10.22 -4.32 -54.17
CA PRO A 21 9.58 -4.57 -55.45
C PRO A 21 8.28 -3.76 -55.54
N SER A 22 8.13 -3.04 -56.65
CA SER A 22 6.90 -2.32 -57.02
C SER A 22 5.82 -3.32 -57.42
N GLY A 23 4.82 -3.50 -56.55
CA GLY A 23 3.66 -4.38 -56.76
C GLY A 23 2.65 -4.17 -55.63
N SER A 24 1.49 -3.61 -55.98
CA SER A 24 0.46 -3.11 -55.07
C SER A 24 -0.15 -4.18 -54.16
N VAL A 25 0.22 -4.18 -52.88
CA VAL A 25 -0.65 -4.57 -51.75
C VAL A 25 -0.35 -3.59 -50.62
N MET A 26 -1.34 -2.79 -50.22
CA MET A 26 -1.23 -1.97 -49.02
C MET A 26 -1.12 -2.88 -47.79
N ALA A 27 0.09 -3.05 -47.27
CA ALA A 27 0.25 -3.48 -45.88
C ALA A 27 -0.10 -2.27 -45.00
N ALA A 28 -1.29 -2.29 -44.40
CA ALA A 28 -1.58 -1.43 -43.27
C ALA A 28 -0.63 -1.84 -42.13
N ALA A 29 0.50 -1.15 -42.00
CA ALA A 29 1.30 -1.22 -40.80
C ALA A 29 0.45 -0.59 -39.69
N ARG A 30 -0.15 -1.42 -38.83
CA ARG A 30 -0.70 -0.96 -37.56
C ARG A 30 0.48 -0.45 -36.75
N SER A 31 0.67 0.86 -36.82
CA SER A 31 1.64 1.61 -36.07
C SER A 31 1.53 1.23 -34.60
N SER A 32 2.66 0.92 -34.01
CA SER A 32 2.83 0.53 -32.62
C SER A 32 2.00 1.40 -31.68
N GLU A 33 1.08 0.76 -30.97
CA GLU A 33 0.44 1.26 -29.77
C GLU A 33 1.49 1.37 -28.65
N THR A 34 2.44 2.31 -28.76
CA THR A 34 3.08 2.83 -27.55
C THR A 34 2.11 3.86 -27.00
N LEU A 35 1.10 3.37 -26.28
CA LEU A 35 0.22 4.19 -25.44
C LEU A 35 1.13 5.08 -24.60
N GLY A 36 1.12 6.37 -24.92
CA GLY A 36 1.75 7.37 -24.10
C GLY A 36 1.28 7.20 -22.66
N CYS A 37 2.15 7.51 -21.70
CA CYS A 37 1.72 7.79 -20.35
C CYS A 37 0.89 9.09 -20.37
N ASP A 38 -0.29 9.02 -20.98
CA ASP A 38 -1.34 9.98 -20.74
C ASP A 38 -1.63 9.88 -19.25
N ARG A 39 -1.61 11.05 -18.64
CA ARG A 39 -1.94 11.30 -17.24
C ARG A 39 -3.39 10.88 -16.98
N GLY A 40 -3.61 9.57 -16.98
CA GLY A 40 -4.88 8.96 -16.62
C GLY A 40 -5.21 9.44 -15.23
N HIS A 41 -6.32 10.14 -15.11
CA HIS A 41 -6.94 10.36 -13.81
C HIS A 41 -7.01 8.99 -13.13
N PRO A 42 -6.52 8.84 -11.89
CA PRO A 42 -6.72 7.60 -11.16
C PRO A 42 -8.21 7.27 -11.21
N SER A 43 -8.56 6.06 -11.66
CA SER A 43 -9.97 5.65 -11.76
C SER A 43 -10.68 5.90 -10.42
N ASP A 44 -12.00 6.08 -10.41
CA ASP A 44 -12.74 6.37 -9.17
C ASP A 44 -12.56 5.29 -8.07
N ASN A 45 -12.02 4.12 -8.42
CA ASN A 45 -11.64 3.01 -7.53
C ASN A 45 -10.14 2.95 -7.17
N PHE A 46 -9.32 3.89 -7.64
CA PHE A 46 -7.88 3.91 -7.38
C PHE A 46 -7.59 4.34 -5.94
N TYR A 47 -8.47 5.13 -5.34
CA TYR A 47 -8.40 5.53 -3.95
C TYR A 47 -9.29 4.64 -3.09
N LYS A 48 -8.72 3.57 -2.52
CA LYS A 48 -9.43 2.83 -1.47
C LYS A 48 -9.65 3.75 -0.27
N PRO A 49 -10.88 3.91 0.25
CA PRO A 49 -11.13 4.70 1.44
C PRO A 49 -10.21 4.29 2.60
N GLN A 50 -9.80 5.23 3.45
CA GLN A 50 -8.91 4.98 4.59
C GLN A 50 -9.35 3.76 5.42
N LYS A 51 -10.65 3.68 5.71
CA LYS A 51 -11.26 2.56 6.43
C LYS A 51 -11.00 1.20 5.78
N GLU A 52 -11.13 1.11 4.46
CA GLU A 52 -10.90 -0.14 3.73
C GLU A 52 -9.43 -0.54 3.78
N ARG A 53 -8.51 0.42 3.62
CA ARG A 53 -7.06 0.15 3.73
C ARG A 53 -6.65 -0.33 5.11
N VAL A 54 -7.18 0.31 6.16
CA VAL A 54 -6.97 -0.12 7.55
C VAL A 54 -7.55 -1.52 7.78
N SER A 55 -8.78 -1.78 7.30
CA SER A 55 -9.42 -3.09 7.45
C SER A 55 -8.59 -4.21 6.84
N MET A 56 -8.19 -4.09 5.57
CA MET A 56 -7.38 -5.10 4.89
C MET A 56 -6.04 -5.34 5.60
N PHE A 57 -5.39 -4.28 6.10
CA PHE A 57 -4.16 -4.45 6.84
C PHE A 57 -4.36 -5.23 8.15
N LEU A 58 -5.47 -4.98 8.84
CA LEU A 58 -5.82 -5.68 10.07
C LEU A 58 -6.19 -7.15 9.82
N GLU A 59 -6.78 -7.50 8.68
CA GLU A 59 -7.09 -8.90 8.35
C GLU A 59 -5.85 -9.80 8.48
N ASP A 60 -4.71 -9.33 8.00
CA ASP A 60 -3.45 -10.10 8.03
C ASP A 60 -2.63 -9.86 9.31
N ASN A 61 -2.79 -8.70 9.97
CA ASN A 61 -1.84 -8.25 11.00
C ASN A 61 -2.45 -7.95 12.37
N LEU A 62 -3.75 -8.22 12.60
CA LEU A 62 -4.45 -7.85 13.83
C LEU A 62 -3.72 -8.29 15.11
N HIS A 63 -3.20 -9.52 15.14
CA HIS A 63 -2.48 -10.04 16.29
C HIS A 63 -1.22 -9.22 16.62
N HIS A 64 -0.39 -8.94 15.62
CA HIS A 64 0.83 -8.14 15.80
C HIS A 64 0.50 -6.69 16.17
N VAL A 65 -0.46 -6.09 15.47
CA VAL A 65 -0.93 -4.73 15.77
C VAL A 65 -1.43 -4.63 17.21
N ARG A 66 -2.18 -5.62 17.70
CA ARG A 66 -2.65 -5.67 19.08
C ARG A 66 -1.48 -5.69 20.07
N GLU A 67 -0.53 -6.61 19.92
CA GLU A 67 0.62 -6.68 20.82
C GLU A 67 1.47 -5.40 20.84
N GLU A 68 1.72 -4.86 19.65
CA GLU A 68 2.53 -3.65 19.48
C GLU A 68 1.80 -2.41 20.00
N SER A 69 0.48 -2.35 19.85
CA SER A 69 -0.38 -1.30 20.42
C SER A 69 -0.33 -1.30 21.95
N ALA A 70 -0.34 -2.47 22.59
CA ALA A 70 -0.20 -2.57 24.05
C ALA A 70 1.16 -2.06 24.54
N ARG A 71 2.21 -2.25 23.73
CA ARG A 71 3.56 -1.73 24.01
C ARG A 71 3.68 -0.23 23.67
N GLY A 72 2.91 0.23 22.69
CA GLY A 72 2.94 1.58 22.10
C GLY A 72 4.04 1.77 21.07
N LYS A 73 4.58 0.68 20.50
CA LYS A 73 5.65 0.70 19.49
C LYS A 73 5.75 -0.64 18.76
N GLY A 74 6.20 -0.59 17.51
CA GLY A 74 6.46 -1.78 16.68
C GLY A 74 6.20 -1.50 15.20
N LEU A 75 6.71 -2.38 14.33
CA LEU A 75 6.71 -2.17 12.88
C LEU A 75 5.31 -2.22 12.27
N HIS A 76 4.41 -3.05 12.79
CA HIS A 76 3.03 -3.13 12.32
C HIS A 76 2.21 -1.94 12.80
N LEU A 77 2.50 -1.43 14.00
CA LEU A 77 1.88 -0.20 14.50
C LEU A 77 2.36 1.03 13.72
N GLU A 78 3.64 1.10 13.38
CA GLU A 78 4.22 2.12 12.49
C GLU A 78 3.58 2.05 11.10
N ALA A 79 3.48 0.86 10.51
CA ALA A 79 2.81 0.66 9.22
C ALA A 79 1.32 1.05 9.27
N LEU A 80 0.62 0.74 10.37
CA LEU A 80 -0.78 1.15 10.56
C LEU A 80 -0.92 2.68 10.52
N SER A 81 0.02 3.41 11.13
CA SER A 81 0.01 4.89 11.09
C SER A 81 0.13 5.42 9.66
N GLN A 82 0.99 4.81 8.84
CA GLN A 82 1.19 5.20 7.44
C GLN A 82 -0.03 4.87 6.59
N ILE A 83 -0.65 3.70 6.80
CA ILE A 83 -1.86 3.27 6.10
C ILE A 83 -3.05 4.17 6.42
N ALA A 84 -3.13 4.61 7.68
CA ALA A 84 -4.07 5.61 8.16
C ALA A 84 -3.75 7.03 7.65
N GLY A 85 -2.64 7.23 6.94
CA GLY A 85 -2.26 8.55 6.41
C GLY A 85 -1.86 9.53 7.50
N CYS A 86 -1.33 9.05 8.62
CA CYS A 86 -0.84 9.88 9.71
C CYS A 86 0.50 10.54 9.35
N SER A 87 0.59 11.84 9.64
CA SER A 87 1.78 12.69 9.50
C SER A 87 2.46 13.02 10.82
N ILE A 88 1.88 12.57 11.95
CA ILE A 88 2.47 12.68 13.28
C ILE A 88 3.61 11.69 13.45
N SER A 89 4.47 11.92 14.45
CA SER A 89 5.56 10.98 14.74
C SER A 89 5.01 9.61 15.15
N ASP A 90 5.68 8.53 14.71
CA ASP A 90 5.33 7.16 15.09
C ASP A 90 5.29 6.98 16.62
N SER A 91 6.18 7.68 17.33
CA SER A 91 6.20 7.67 18.79
C SER A 91 4.93 8.27 19.40
N ASP A 92 4.39 9.36 18.84
CA ASP A 92 3.20 10.00 19.38
C ASP A 92 1.94 9.23 18.99
N PHE A 93 1.89 8.72 17.76
CA PHE A 93 0.87 7.78 17.32
C PHE A 93 0.79 6.57 18.26
N GLY A 94 1.93 5.93 18.53
CA GLY A 94 2.02 4.78 19.42
C GLY A 94 1.59 5.09 20.86
N LYS A 95 1.91 6.27 21.40
CA LYS A 95 1.43 6.70 22.73
C LYS A 95 -0.09 6.86 22.77
N ILE A 96 -0.69 7.46 21.74
CA ILE A 96 -2.14 7.67 21.66
C ILE A 96 -2.85 6.31 21.58
N VAL A 97 -2.43 5.44 20.67
CA VAL A 97 -3.02 4.10 20.50
C VAL A 97 -2.88 3.27 21.77
N LYS A 98 -1.72 3.33 22.45
CA LYS A 98 -1.52 2.64 23.73
C LYS A 98 -2.46 3.15 24.82
N THR A 99 -2.71 4.45 24.87
CA THR A 99 -3.59 5.06 25.89
C THR A 99 -5.04 4.61 25.68
N SER A 100 -5.48 4.53 24.42
CA SER A 100 -6.82 4.04 24.03
C SER A 100 -6.86 2.54 23.75
N TYR A 101 -5.85 1.78 24.19
CA TYR A 101 -5.71 0.37 23.83
C TYR A 101 -6.96 -0.44 24.18
N SER A 102 -7.50 -0.24 25.39
CA SER A 102 -8.70 -0.97 25.81
C SER A 102 -9.95 -0.60 25.03
N GLU A 103 -10.06 0.64 24.55
CA GLU A 103 -11.21 1.07 23.77
C GLU A 103 -11.21 0.46 22.36
N VAL A 104 -10.01 0.29 21.78
CA VAL A 104 -9.83 -0.27 20.44
C VAL A 104 -9.83 -1.80 20.49
N PHE A 105 -9.01 -2.40 21.35
CA PHE A 105 -8.71 -3.84 21.30
C PHE A 105 -9.30 -4.66 22.44
N ASP A 106 -9.72 -4.06 23.56
CA ASP A 106 -10.32 -4.82 24.65
C ASP A 106 -11.79 -5.09 24.34
N SER A 107 -12.09 -6.37 24.19
CA SER A 107 -13.42 -6.89 23.90
C SER A 107 -13.95 -7.52 25.17
N LYS A 108 -14.34 -6.68 26.15
CA LYS A 108 -15.02 -7.16 27.37
C LYS A 108 -16.33 -7.92 27.11
N ASN A 109 -16.82 -7.87 25.87
CA ASN A 109 -18.00 -8.60 25.39
C ASN A 109 -17.61 -9.58 24.27
N GLN A 110 -16.69 -10.52 24.52
CA GLN A 110 -16.53 -11.68 23.65
C GLN A 110 -17.74 -12.61 23.86
N GLY A 111 -18.72 -12.50 22.99
CA GLY A 111 -19.72 -13.56 22.80
C GLY A 111 -19.05 -14.84 22.26
N PRO A 112 -19.77 -15.98 22.24
CA PRO A 112 -19.18 -17.26 21.87
C PRO A 112 -18.62 -17.21 20.45
N ALA A 113 -17.30 -17.38 20.34
CA ALA A 113 -16.51 -17.47 19.10
C ALA A 113 -16.89 -16.41 18.04
N GLU A 114 -16.60 -15.13 18.32
CA GLU A 114 -16.60 -14.09 17.28
C GLU A 114 -15.64 -14.51 16.15
N SER A 115 -16.13 -14.53 14.90
CA SER A 115 -15.31 -14.78 13.70
C SER A 115 -14.20 -13.75 13.59
N SER A 116 -13.03 -14.13 13.08
CA SER A 116 -11.91 -13.21 12.82
C SER A 116 -12.32 -11.99 11.97
N VAL A 117 -13.23 -12.19 11.03
CA VAL A 117 -13.79 -11.12 10.19
C VAL A 117 -14.52 -10.07 11.02
N TYR A 118 -15.35 -10.52 11.97
CA TYR A 118 -16.10 -9.63 12.85
C TYR A 118 -15.16 -8.87 13.80
N GLU A 119 -14.12 -9.53 14.30
CA GLU A 119 -13.12 -8.92 15.16
C GLU A 119 -12.35 -7.81 14.43
N VAL A 120 -11.97 -8.05 13.17
CA VAL A 120 -11.30 -7.06 12.32
C VAL A 120 -12.21 -5.88 12.02
N GLU A 121 -13.46 -6.12 11.63
CA GLU A 121 -14.43 -5.05 11.33
C GLU A 121 -14.65 -4.15 12.56
N LYS A 122 -14.92 -4.77 13.72
CA LYS A 122 -15.12 -4.06 15.00
C LYS A 122 -13.89 -3.28 15.43
N THR A 123 -12.70 -3.87 15.29
CA THR A 123 -11.43 -3.19 15.61
C THR A 123 -11.21 -2.01 14.68
N THR A 124 -11.47 -2.18 13.37
CA THR A 124 -11.38 -1.12 12.37
C THR A 124 -12.28 0.05 12.74
N GLU A 125 -13.56 -0.20 13.03
CA GLU A 125 -14.50 0.87 13.41
C GLU A 125 -14.07 1.64 14.66
N ARG A 126 -13.61 0.91 15.68
CA ARG A 126 -13.10 1.52 16.91
C ARG A 126 -11.85 2.36 16.64
N PHE A 127 -10.97 1.88 15.76
CA PHE A 127 -9.77 2.61 15.38
C PHE A 127 -10.09 3.87 14.56
N ILE A 128 -11.00 3.80 13.57
CA ILE A 128 -11.49 4.98 12.84
C ILE A 128 -12.15 5.98 13.81
N SER A 129 -12.93 5.49 14.78
CA SER A 129 -13.52 6.32 15.81
C SER A 129 -12.46 7.01 16.68
N LEU A 130 -11.41 6.30 17.09
CA LEU A 130 -10.28 6.88 17.82
C LEU A 130 -9.62 8.01 17.02
N MET A 131 -9.39 7.80 15.72
CA MET A 131 -8.79 8.83 14.87
C MET A 131 -9.65 10.09 14.78
N ARG A 132 -10.98 9.94 14.72
CA ARG A 132 -11.91 11.08 14.67
C ARG A 132 -11.97 11.86 15.99
N HIS A 133 -11.93 11.16 17.12
CA HIS A 133 -12.14 11.77 18.44
C HIS A 133 -10.85 12.22 19.13
N SER A 134 -9.69 11.70 18.72
CA SER A 134 -8.41 12.17 19.20
C SER A 134 -7.99 13.43 18.43
N PRO A 135 -7.84 14.61 19.08
CA PRO A 135 -7.51 15.85 18.37
C PRO A 135 -6.22 15.78 17.55
N LEU A 136 -5.22 15.04 18.05
CA LEU A 136 -3.93 14.86 17.39
C LEU A 136 -4.02 13.93 16.18
N LEU A 137 -4.88 12.90 16.23
CA LEU A 137 -5.08 12.01 15.09
C LEU A 137 -6.03 12.65 14.06
N ALA A 138 -7.05 13.38 14.50
CA ALA A 138 -8.01 14.03 13.61
C ALA A 138 -7.36 15.13 12.76
N SER A 139 -6.34 15.81 13.30
CA SER A 139 -5.56 16.81 12.56
C SER A 139 -4.33 16.23 11.86
N GLY A 140 -3.83 15.10 12.35
CA GLY A 140 -2.58 14.50 11.90
C GLY A 140 -2.74 13.39 10.87
N CYS A 141 -3.89 12.73 10.83
CA CYS A 141 -4.18 11.61 9.94
C CYS A 141 -5.19 11.99 8.87
N GLU A 142 -5.27 11.17 7.82
CA GLU A 142 -6.22 11.39 6.76
C GLU A 142 -7.65 11.41 7.29
N SER A 143 -8.46 12.35 6.81
CA SER A 143 -9.89 12.36 7.05
C SER A 143 -10.56 11.52 5.97
N GLY A 144 -10.91 10.29 6.32
CA GLY A 144 -11.73 9.40 5.49
C GLY A 144 -13.17 9.86 5.35
#